data_AF-A0A536YAQ3-F1
#
_entry.id   AF-A0A536YAQ3-F1
#
_cell.length_a   1.000
_cell.length_b   1.000
_cell.length_c   1.000
_cell.angle_alpha   90.00
_cell.angle_beta   90.00
_cell.angle_gamma   90.00
#
_symmetry.space_group_name_H-M   'P 1'
#
loop_
_entity.id
_entity.type
_entity.pdbx_description
1 polymer ?
#
loop_
_entity_poly.entity_id
_entity_poly.type
_entity_poly.pdbx_seq_one_letter_code
_entity_poly.pdbx_strand_id
1 'polypeptide(L)'
;FGRLDQPGYLIRLVPGPNPSETTLAEVYVPPEGAWSPRGIDMDLNGVVWVPLASGHIASFDRRKCKGPLNGPGAASGKLCPEGWTLYRMPGPQFKGMDPSGSANHAYYIWVDRYNTLGLGANVPIASANGAESLLAVVDGKMVDLRVPYPLGFNTKLVDGRIDDPNAGWKGKGLWTMSGTRTVFHNEGGTQNQPKVYKVQIRPNPLAN
;
A
#
# COMPACT_ATOMS: atom_id res chain seq x y z
N PHE A 1 16.07 -4.85 -4.04
CA PHE A 1 15.80 -3.80 -3.03
C PHE A 1 16.31 -2.49 -3.60
N GLY A 2 15.47 -1.45 -3.69
CA GLY A 2 15.86 -0.18 -4.32
C GLY A 2 16.89 0.57 -3.48
N ARG A 3 17.84 1.23 -4.14
CA ARG A 3 18.89 1.99 -3.47
C ARG A 3 18.36 3.32 -2.92
N LEU A 4 19.03 3.90 -1.92
CA LEU A 4 18.66 5.23 -1.38
C LEU A 4 18.74 6.34 -2.43
N ASP A 5 19.68 6.21 -3.37
CA ASP A 5 19.88 7.08 -4.53
C ASP A 5 19.04 6.66 -5.75
N GLN A 6 18.19 5.64 -5.63
CA GLN A 6 17.31 5.23 -6.72
C GLN A 6 15.96 5.97 -6.59
N PRO A 7 15.75 7.04 -7.35
CA PRO A 7 14.51 7.77 -7.30
C PRO A 7 13.37 6.87 -7.84
N GLY A 8 12.20 6.99 -7.22
CA GLY A 8 10.99 6.38 -7.71
C GLY A 8 9.90 7.44 -7.80
N TYR A 9 9.00 7.26 -8.76
CA TYR A 9 8.05 8.29 -9.18
C TYR A 9 6.68 7.68 -9.42
N LEU A 10 5.65 8.50 -9.24
CA LEU A 10 4.37 8.26 -9.91
C LEU A 10 4.42 8.93 -11.27
N ILE A 11 3.97 8.23 -12.31
CA ILE A 11 3.84 8.79 -13.65
C ILE A 11 2.38 8.67 -14.07
N ARG A 12 1.75 9.80 -14.37
CA ARG A 12 0.42 9.85 -14.97
C ARG A 12 0.57 10.12 -16.46
N LEU A 13 -0.01 9.23 -17.27
CA LEU A 13 -0.03 9.37 -18.72
C LEU A 13 -1.36 9.96 -19.18
N VAL A 14 -1.31 10.87 -20.14
CA VAL A 14 -2.46 11.46 -20.83
C VAL A 14 -2.30 11.18 -22.32
N PRO A 15 -2.94 10.12 -22.85
CA PRO A 15 -2.62 9.61 -24.19
C PRO A 15 -2.82 10.60 -25.36
N GLY A 16 -3.79 11.51 -25.27
CA GLY A 16 -4.15 12.37 -26.40
C GLY A 16 -4.74 11.59 -27.60
N PRO A 17 -4.92 12.22 -28.77
CA PRO A 17 -5.57 11.61 -29.93
C PRO A 17 -4.69 10.62 -30.71
N ASN A 18 -3.36 10.73 -30.63
CA ASN A 18 -2.41 9.76 -31.20
C ASN A 18 -1.41 9.33 -30.09
N PRO A 19 -1.75 8.33 -29.26
CA PRO A 19 -0.99 7.99 -28.05
C PRO A 19 0.51 7.82 -28.23
N SER A 20 0.98 7.29 -29.35
CA SER A 20 2.42 7.11 -29.59
C SER A 20 3.18 8.43 -29.72
N GLU A 21 2.53 9.51 -30.17
CA GLU A 21 3.18 10.79 -30.48
C GLU A 21 2.73 11.93 -29.55
N THR A 22 1.51 11.85 -29.01
CA THR A 22 0.87 12.96 -28.28
C THR A 22 0.73 12.71 -26.79
N THR A 23 1.21 11.57 -26.26
CA THR A 23 1.10 11.29 -24.83
C THR A 23 1.86 12.32 -24.01
N LEU A 24 1.17 12.96 -23.07
CA LEU A 24 1.82 13.75 -22.03
C LEU A 24 2.07 12.89 -20.80
N ALA A 25 3.24 13.05 -20.19
CA ALA A 25 3.59 12.42 -18.94
C ALA A 25 3.74 13.48 -17.84
N GLU A 26 3.02 13.30 -16.75
CA GLU A 26 3.20 14.05 -15.51
C GLU A 26 3.97 13.16 -14.54
N VAL A 27 5.04 13.70 -13.96
CA VAL A 27 5.87 12.99 -12.99
C VAL A 27 5.59 13.57 -11.61
N TYR A 28 5.46 12.72 -10.60
CA TYR A 28 5.33 13.14 -9.21
C TYR A 28 6.32 12.38 -8.34
N VAL A 29 7.15 13.14 -7.64
CA VAL A 29 8.12 12.61 -6.68
C VAL A 29 7.55 12.77 -5.28
N PRO A 30 7.70 11.76 -4.39
CA PRO A 30 7.40 11.95 -2.99
C PRO A 30 8.13 13.18 -2.40
N PRO A 31 7.58 13.80 -1.34
CA PRO A 31 8.22 14.94 -0.69
C PRO A 31 9.53 14.53 -0.01
N GLU A 32 10.33 15.52 0.38
CA GLU A 32 11.56 15.31 1.14
C GLU A 32 11.30 14.46 2.42
N GLY A 33 12.25 13.59 2.77
CA GLY A 33 12.08 12.61 3.85
C GLY A 33 11.29 11.34 3.45
N ALA A 34 10.73 11.30 2.23
CA ALA A 34 10.02 10.16 1.67
C ALA A 34 10.65 9.73 0.33
N TRP A 35 10.83 8.42 0.11
CA TRP A 35 11.51 7.94 -1.10
C TRP A 35 11.12 6.52 -1.52
N SER A 36 11.45 6.21 -2.78
CA SER A 36 11.34 4.89 -3.41
C SER A 36 9.94 4.27 -3.26
N PRO A 37 8.92 4.84 -3.94
CA PRO A 37 7.61 4.20 -4.07
C PRO A 37 7.75 2.78 -4.64
N ARG A 38 6.90 1.87 -4.14
CA ARG A 38 6.87 0.45 -4.49
C ARG A 38 5.60 0.11 -5.26
N GLY A 39 4.82 -0.86 -4.79
CA GLY A 39 3.51 -1.17 -5.35
C GLY A 39 2.57 0.03 -5.31
N ILE A 40 1.62 0.07 -6.24
CA ILE A 40 0.70 1.18 -6.41
C ILE A 40 -0.70 0.63 -6.62
N ASP A 41 -1.68 1.26 -5.98
CA ASP A 41 -3.09 1.07 -6.34
C ASP A 41 -3.83 2.40 -6.18
N MET A 42 -5.03 2.48 -6.71
CA MET A 42 -5.84 3.69 -6.78
C MET A 42 -7.21 3.43 -6.16
N ASP A 43 -7.74 4.43 -5.46
CA ASP A 43 -9.09 4.39 -4.93
C ASP A 43 -10.14 4.79 -5.99
N LEU A 44 -11.43 4.71 -5.63
CA LEU A 44 -12.53 5.11 -6.54
C LEU A 44 -12.59 6.61 -6.84
N ASN A 45 -11.83 7.44 -6.10
CA ASN A 45 -11.76 8.88 -6.27
C ASN A 45 -10.56 9.33 -7.11
N GLY A 46 -9.73 8.38 -7.58
CA GLY A 46 -8.50 8.66 -8.30
C GLY A 46 -7.31 9.02 -7.41
N VAL A 47 -7.41 8.81 -6.09
CA VAL A 47 -6.29 8.96 -5.15
C VAL A 47 -5.39 7.74 -5.27
N VAL A 48 -4.11 8.00 -5.52
CA VAL A 48 -3.09 6.97 -5.65
C VAL A 48 -2.51 6.65 -4.27
N TRP A 49 -2.29 5.38 -3.98
CA TRP A 49 -1.66 4.91 -2.75
C TRP A 49 -0.39 4.14 -3.07
N VAL A 50 0.68 4.38 -2.29
CA VAL A 50 1.96 3.69 -2.42
C VAL A 50 2.62 3.46 -1.05
N PRO A 51 3.24 2.31 -0.79
CA PRO A 51 4.22 2.19 0.26
C PRO A 51 5.57 2.74 -0.23
N LEU A 52 6.29 3.38 0.68
CA LEU A 52 7.58 4.02 0.43
C LEU A 52 8.68 3.29 1.22
N ALA A 53 9.87 3.16 0.64
CA ALA A 53 11.01 2.55 1.35
C ALA A 53 11.48 3.37 2.57
N SER A 54 11.07 4.63 2.66
CA SER A 54 11.22 5.48 3.86
C SER A 54 10.43 5.02 5.09
N GLY A 55 9.61 3.98 4.98
CA GLY A 55 8.80 3.49 6.09
C GLY A 55 7.44 4.18 6.21
N HIS A 56 6.94 4.74 5.12
CA HIS A 56 5.63 5.39 5.05
C HIS A 56 4.69 4.62 4.12
N ILE A 57 3.40 4.65 4.40
CA ILE A 57 2.35 4.57 3.38
C ILE A 57 2.04 6.00 2.96
N ALA A 58 1.86 6.26 1.67
CA ALA A 58 1.55 7.59 1.17
C ALA A 58 0.32 7.56 0.25
N SER A 59 -0.51 8.60 0.36
CA SER A 59 -1.52 8.91 -0.64
C SER A 59 -1.07 10.10 -1.50
N PHE A 60 -1.41 10.09 -2.78
CA PHE A 60 -1.24 11.19 -3.70
C PHE A 60 -2.58 11.55 -4.36
N ASP A 61 -3.06 12.76 -4.11
CA ASP A 61 -4.28 13.32 -4.69
C ASP A 61 -3.95 14.50 -5.62
N ARG A 62 -3.93 14.23 -6.93
CA ARG A 62 -3.65 15.24 -7.96
C ARG A 62 -4.63 16.43 -7.91
N ARG A 63 -5.83 16.28 -7.37
CA ARG A 63 -6.83 17.36 -7.29
C ARG A 63 -6.42 18.44 -6.29
N LYS A 64 -5.50 18.14 -5.38
CA LYS A 64 -4.97 19.11 -4.43
C LYS A 64 -3.90 20.01 -5.05
N CYS A 65 -3.37 19.68 -6.23
CA CYS A 65 -2.35 20.49 -6.89
C CYS A 65 -2.86 21.90 -7.23
N LYS A 66 -2.12 22.94 -6.80
CA LYS A 66 -2.48 24.36 -6.89
C LYS A 66 -1.77 25.09 -8.03
N GLY A 67 -0.61 24.58 -8.47
CA GLY A 67 0.21 25.20 -9.51
C GLY A 67 0.07 24.57 -10.90
N PRO A 68 0.65 25.19 -11.93
CA PRO A 68 0.80 24.55 -13.24
C PRO A 68 1.65 23.27 -13.10
N LEU A 69 1.21 22.20 -13.75
CA LEU A 69 1.86 20.87 -13.72
C LEU A 69 2.73 20.61 -14.96
N ASN A 70 2.89 21.61 -15.82
CA ASN A 70 3.68 21.56 -17.04
C ASN A 70 4.64 22.77 -17.12
N GLY A 71 5.54 22.75 -18.11
CA GLY A 71 6.51 23.83 -18.33
C GLY A 71 7.83 23.65 -17.55
N PRO A 72 8.59 24.75 -17.35
CA PRO A 72 9.90 24.70 -16.69
C PRO A 72 9.82 24.03 -15.31
N GLY A 73 10.70 23.04 -15.08
CA GLY A 73 10.76 22.31 -13.82
C GLY A 73 9.79 21.12 -13.67
N ALA A 74 8.84 20.92 -14.61
CA ALA A 74 7.89 19.81 -14.53
C ALA A 74 8.56 18.43 -14.52
N ALA A 75 9.67 18.27 -15.25
CA ALA A 75 10.45 17.04 -15.27
C ALA A 75 11.07 16.67 -13.90
N SER A 76 11.16 17.62 -12.95
CA SER A 76 11.60 17.32 -11.58
C SER A 76 10.55 16.54 -10.79
N GLY A 77 9.29 16.59 -11.20
CA GLY A 77 8.12 16.03 -10.52
C GLY A 77 7.79 16.62 -9.15
N LYS A 78 8.39 17.77 -8.80
CA LYS A 78 8.22 18.45 -7.51
C LYS A 78 7.13 19.54 -7.52
N LEU A 79 6.33 19.63 -8.58
CA LEU A 79 5.36 20.71 -8.77
C LEU A 79 4.03 20.53 -8.00
N CYS A 80 3.87 19.43 -7.26
CA CYS A 80 2.67 19.19 -6.46
C CYS A 80 2.98 18.51 -5.11
N PRO A 81 3.75 19.17 -4.21
CA PRO A 81 3.96 18.66 -2.86
C PRO A 81 2.66 18.48 -2.06
N GLU A 82 1.67 19.35 -2.28
CA GLU A 82 0.36 19.39 -1.61
C GLU A 82 -0.56 18.20 -1.94
N GLY A 83 -0.26 17.47 -3.02
CA GLY A 83 -0.95 16.23 -3.35
C GLY A 83 -0.62 15.10 -2.39
N TRP A 84 0.53 15.15 -1.72
CA TRP A 84 1.03 14.07 -0.89
C TRP A 84 0.51 14.11 0.54
N THR A 85 0.28 12.93 1.12
CA THR A 85 0.07 12.74 2.56
C THR A 85 0.80 11.48 2.98
N LEU A 86 1.59 11.58 4.05
CA LEU A 86 2.42 10.49 4.56
C LEU A 86 1.86 9.92 5.86
N TYR A 87 1.83 8.61 5.95
CA TYR A 87 1.41 7.85 7.12
C TYR A 87 2.59 6.96 7.54
N ARG A 88 3.22 7.29 8.66
CA ARG A 88 4.36 6.53 9.19
C ARG A 88 3.92 5.11 9.57
N MET A 89 4.58 4.09 9.03
CA MET A 89 4.33 2.70 9.44
C MET A 89 4.82 2.49 10.87
N PRO A 90 4.15 1.63 11.67
CA PRO A 90 4.60 1.30 13.02
C PRO A 90 5.96 0.60 12.98
N GLY A 91 6.70 0.69 14.08
CA GLY A 91 8.00 0.04 14.25
C GLY A 91 9.16 1.02 14.50
N PRO A 92 10.36 0.46 14.76
CA PRO A 92 11.57 1.22 15.01
C PRO A 92 12.10 1.86 13.72
N GLN A 93 13.17 2.64 13.84
CA GLN A 93 13.94 3.19 12.72
C GLN A 93 15.43 2.85 12.91
N PHE A 94 16.17 2.71 11.82
CA PHE A 94 17.62 2.51 11.87
C PHE A 94 18.33 3.74 12.44
N LYS A 95 19.43 3.50 13.18
CA LYS A 95 20.27 4.58 13.72
C LYS A 95 20.84 5.43 12.58
N GLY A 96 20.74 6.76 12.72
CA GLY A 96 21.24 7.73 11.74
C GLY A 96 20.30 8.03 10.57
N MET A 97 19.13 7.38 10.51
CA MET A 97 18.07 7.71 9.55
C MET A 97 17.10 8.75 10.14
N ASP A 98 16.34 9.41 9.27
CA ASP A 98 15.28 10.33 9.68
C ASP A 98 14.28 9.63 10.63
N PRO A 99 14.07 10.14 11.86
CA PRO A 99 13.16 9.55 12.84
C PRO A 99 11.69 9.59 12.41
N SER A 100 11.31 10.42 11.43
CA SER A 100 9.97 10.45 10.86
C SER A 100 9.61 9.15 10.12
N GLY A 101 10.60 8.41 9.62
CA GLY A 101 10.42 7.13 8.93
C GLY A 101 10.29 5.90 9.84
N SER A 102 10.32 4.73 9.21
CA SER A 102 10.30 3.42 9.87
C SER A 102 11.15 2.40 9.12
N ALA A 103 11.75 1.46 9.86
CA ALA A 103 12.44 0.30 9.31
C ALA A 103 11.45 -0.79 8.83
N ASN A 104 10.16 -0.61 9.06
CA ASN A 104 9.13 -1.46 8.49
C ASN A 104 9.03 -1.22 6.97
N HIS A 105 8.64 -2.25 6.23
CA HIS A 105 8.49 -2.20 4.78
C HIS A 105 7.29 -3.01 4.32
N ALA A 106 6.67 -2.52 3.24
CA ALA A 106 5.60 -3.21 2.55
C ALA A 106 5.96 -3.45 1.08
N TYR A 107 5.59 -4.63 0.59
CA TYR A 107 5.87 -5.03 -0.78
C TYR A 107 4.94 -4.35 -1.78
N TYR A 108 3.65 -4.32 -1.45
CA TYR A 108 2.58 -3.76 -2.28
C TYR A 108 1.54 -3.04 -1.42
N ILE A 109 0.64 -2.31 -2.06
CA ILE A 109 -0.56 -1.76 -1.44
C ILE A 109 -1.77 -2.01 -2.34
N TRP A 110 -2.84 -2.52 -1.76
CA TRP A 110 -4.11 -2.76 -2.43
C TRP A 110 -5.17 -1.89 -1.78
N VAL A 111 -6.07 -1.29 -2.55
CA VAL A 111 -7.15 -0.45 -2.02
C VAL A 111 -8.45 -1.24 -2.00
N ASP A 112 -9.04 -1.40 -0.81
CA ASP A 112 -10.38 -1.97 -0.62
C ASP A 112 -11.45 -0.98 -1.08
N ARG A 113 -11.61 -0.86 -2.39
CA ARG A 113 -12.55 0.07 -3.03
C ARG A 113 -13.99 -0.14 -2.58
N TYR A 114 -14.37 -1.37 -2.26
CA TYR A 114 -15.77 -1.76 -2.06
C TYR A 114 -16.09 -2.27 -0.66
N ASN A 115 -15.26 -1.93 0.34
CA ASN A 115 -15.47 -2.32 1.74
C ASN A 115 -15.64 -3.84 1.93
N THR A 116 -14.78 -4.59 1.26
CA THR A 116 -14.76 -6.05 1.30
C THR A 116 -14.37 -6.58 2.67
N LEU A 117 -13.40 -5.96 3.34
CA LEU A 117 -12.95 -6.38 4.67
C LEU A 117 -13.91 -5.92 5.77
N GLY A 118 -14.61 -4.80 5.59
CA GLY A 118 -15.47 -4.20 6.61
C GLY A 118 -14.87 -2.98 7.32
N LEU A 119 -13.72 -2.47 6.88
CA LEU A 119 -13.07 -1.28 7.45
C LEU A 119 -13.49 0.05 6.80
N GLY A 120 -14.35 0.00 5.77
CA GLY A 120 -14.74 1.16 4.97
C GLY A 120 -14.39 0.98 3.48
N ALA A 121 -14.99 1.82 2.64
CA ALA A 121 -14.63 1.89 1.22
C ALA A 121 -13.35 2.72 1.05
N ASN A 122 -12.58 2.42 0.00
CA ASN A 122 -11.31 3.08 -0.33
C ASN A 122 -10.22 2.95 0.75
N VAL A 123 -10.26 1.90 1.57
CA VAL A 123 -9.25 1.66 2.59
C VAL A 123 -8.00 1.03 1.95
N PRO A 124 -6.85 1.71 1.93
CA PRO A 124 -5.60 1.11 1.46
C PRO A 124 -5.06 0.12 2.50
N ILE A 125 -4.60 -1.03 2.03
CA ILE A 125 -4.06 -2.12 2.83
C ILE A 125 -2.69 -2.50 2.26
N ALA A 126 -1.63 -2.17 3.00
CA ALA A 126 -0.27 -2.50 2.65
C ALA A 126 0.06 -3.93 3.07
N SER A 127 0.67 -4.70 2.15
CA SER A 127 1.24 -6.01 2.45
C SER A 127 2.61 -5.83 3.12
N ALA A 128 2.57 -5.59 4.44
CA ALA A 128 3.73 -5.26 5.26
C ALA A 128 4.53 -6.50 5.63
N ASN A 129 5.24 -7.06 4.65
CA ASN A 129 6.06 -8.25 4.83
C ASN A 129 7.20 -8.08 5.85
N GLY A 130 7.61 -6.85 6.18
CA GLY A 130 8.58 -6.58 7.25
C GLY A 130 7.99 -6.72 8.66
N ALA A 131 6.73 -6.36 8.84
CA ALA A 131 6.02 -6.45 10.12
C ALA A 131 5.13 -7.69 10.26
N GLU A 132 5.16 -8.56 9.25
CA GLU A 132 4.32 -9.76 9.12
C GLU A 132 2.84 -9.46 9.36
N SER A 133 2.31 -8.48 8.63
CA SER A 133 0.96 -7.94 8.82
C SER A 133 0.34 -7.40 7.53
N LEU A 134 -0.98 -7.25 7.56
CA LEU A 134 -1.69 -6.33 6.67
C LEU A 134 -1.88 -5.02 7.42
N LEU A 135 -1.35 -3.91 6.88
CA LEU A 135 -1.44 -2.59 7.48
C LEU A 135 -2.46 -1.74 6.71
N ALA A 136 -3.62 -1.51 7.31
CA ALA A 136 -4.66 -0.64 6.73
C ALA A 136 -4.53 0.81 7.22
N VAL A 137 -4.82 1.78 6.36
CA VAL A 137 -5.00 3.19 6.77
C VAL A 137 -6.49 3.49 6.84
N VAL A 138 -7.03 3.60 8.05
CA VAL A 138 -8.45 3.87 8.30
C VAL A 138 -8.55 5.22 9.00
N ASP A 139 -9.24 6.18 8.38
CA ASP A 139 -9.39 7.55 8.89
C ASP A 139 -8.05 8.19 9.33
N GLY A 140 -7.01 7.96 8.53
CA GLY A 140 -5.66 8.45 8.76
C GLY A 140 -4.88 7.73 9.87
N LYS A 141 -5.42 6.66 10.44
CA LYS A 141 -4.77 5.83 11.47
C LYS A 141 -4.38 4.46 10.93
N MET A 142 -3.26 3.95 11.42
CA MET A 142 -2.81 2.59 11.08
C MET A 142 -3.60 1.55 11.88
N VAL A 143 -4.17 0.57 11.18
CA VAL A 143 -4.76 -0.64 11.74
C VAL A 143 -3.90 -1.83 11.32
N ASP A 144 -3.27 -2.48 12.29
CA ASP A 144 -2.34 -3.59 12.09
C ASP A 144 -3.06 -4.93 12.28
N LEU A 145 -3.25 -5.66 11.18
CA LEU A 145 -3.90 -6.98 11.17
C LEU A 145 -2.82 -8.06 11.14
N ARG A 146 -2.58 -8.68 12.30
CA ARG A 146 -1.60 -9.76 12.48
C ARG A 146 -2.25 -11.13 12.58
N VAL A 147 -1.58 -12.11 11.98
CA VAL A 147 -1.82 -13.54 12.24
C VAL A 147 -0.81 -13.97 13.30
N PRO A 148 -1.24 -14.26 14.54
CA PRO A 148 -0.30 -14.53 15.64
C PRO A 148 0.36 -15.90 15.54
N TYR A 149 -0.24 -16.85 14.81
CA TYR A 149 0.28 -18.20 14.62
C TYR A 149 -0.32 -18.86 13.37
N PRO A 150 0.42 -19.71 12.64
CA PRO A 150 1.87 -19.94 12.77
C PRO A 150 2.69 -18.71 12.35
N LEU A 151 3.86 -18.54 12.93
CA LEU A 151 4.77 -17.43 12.58
C LEU A 151 5.26 -17.52 11.12
N GLY A 152 5.67 -16.38 10.55
CA GLY A 152 6.13 -16.31 9.16
C GLY A 152 5.10 -15.77 8.16
N PHE A 153 4.22 -14.87 8.60
CA PHE A 153 3.20 -14.22 7.75
C PHE A 153 3.83 -13.13 6.84
N ASN A 154 4.74 -13.54 5.95
CA ASN A 154 5.44 -12.69 4.99
C ASN A 154 4.53 -12.30 3.80
N THR A 155 3.48 -11.52 4.04
CA THR A 155 2.48 -11.19 3.01
C THR A 155 3.01 -10.27 1.93
N LYS A 156 2.72 -10.58 0.65
CA LYS A 156 3.09 -9.73 -0.50
C LYS A 156 1.92 -9.29 -1.36
N LEU A 157 0.76 -9.88 -1.17
CA LEU A 157 -0.45 -9.63 -1.95
C LEU A 157 -1.66 -9.77 -1.04
N VAL A 158 -2.71 -9.02 -1.35
CA VAL A 158 -4.01 -9.12 -0.71
C VAL A 158 -5.06 -8.68 -1.72
N ASP A 159 -6.15 -9.42 -1.78
CA ASP A 159 -7.30 -9.11 -2.64
C ASP A 159 -8.59 -9.43 -1.90
N GLY A 160 -9.66 -8.70 -2.24
CA GLY A 160 -10.99 -8.90 -1.70
C GLY A 160 -11.91 -9.68 -2.63
N ARG A 161 -12.80 -10.49 -2.05
CA ARG A 161 -13.95 -11.06 -2.76
C ARG A 161 -15.24 -10.86 -1.96
N ILE A 162 -16.31 -10.49 -2.65
CA ILE A 162 -17.68 -10.43 -2.14
C ILE A 162 -18.44 -11.58 -2.83
N ASP A 163 -18.74 -12.62 -2.06
CA ASP A 163 -19.50 -13.80 -2.49
C ASP A 163 -21.01 -13.53 -2.45
N ASP A 164 -21.49 -12.85 -1.39
CA ASP A 164 -22.88 -12.42 -1.25
C ASP A 164 -22.93 -11.06 -0.52
N PRO A 165 -23.37 -9.96 -1.18
CA PRO A 165 -23.46 -8.65 -0.55
C PRO A 165 -24.51 -8.60 0.58
N ASN A 166 -25.46 -9.54 0.62
CA ASN A 166 -26.53 -9.58 1.62
C ASN A 166 -26.17 -10.43 2.85
N ALA A 167 -25.11 -11.25 2.80
CA ALA A 167 -24.68 -12.10 3.92
C ALA A 167 -23.77 -11.38 4.94
N GLY A 168 -23.70 -10.04 4.89
CA GLY A 168 -22.92 -9.23 5.81
C GLY A 168 -21.42 -9.55 5.78
N TRP A 169 -20.78 -9.65 6.94
CA TRP A 169 -19.34 -9.94 7.04
C TRP A 169 -18.96 -11.35 6.58
N LYS A 170 -19.92 -12.29 6.55
CA LYS A 170 -19.68 -13.69 6.14
C LYS A 170 -19.57 -13.85 4.64
N GLY A 171 -20.35 -13.08 3.89
CA GLY A 171 -20.39 -13.11 2.43
C GLY A 171 -19.22 -12.40 1.77
N LYS A 172 -18.22 -11.95 2.53
CA LYS A 172 -17.06 -11.23 2.02
C LYS A 172 -15.81 -11.55 2.82
N GLY A 173 -14.65 -11.33 2.23
CA GLY A 173 -13.38 -11.50 2.91
C GLY A 173 -12.20 -11.03 2.09
N LEU A 174 -11.05 -10.96 2.74
CA LEU A 174 -9.78 -10.81 2.05
C LEU A 174 -9.07 -12.15 1.96
N TRP A 175 -8.36 -12.35 0.86
CA TRP A 175 -7.45 -13.44 0.66
C TRP A 175 -6.05 -12.89 0.50
N THR A 176 -5.12 -13.47 1.23
CA THR A 176 -3.71 -13.11 1.20
C THR A 176 -2.88 -14.39 1.32
N MET A 177 -1.58 -14.29 1.08
CA MET A 177 -0.69 -15.44 1.11
C MET A 177 0.64 -15.08 1.74
N SER A 178 1.31 -16.08 2.31
CA SER A 178 2.72 -15.91 2.69
C SER A 178 3.57 -16.00 1.41
N GLY A 179 4.13 -14.87 0.99
CA GLY A 179 4.99 -14.73 -0.19
C GLY A 179 6.46 -15.03 0.08
N THR A 180 6.77 -15.76 1.15
CA THR A 180 8.13 -16.22 1.45
C THR A 180 8.54 -17.29 0.43
N ARG A 181 9.77 -17.19 -0.08
CA ARG A 181 10.35 -18.19 -0.99
C ARG A 181 11.03 -19.33 -0.25
N THR A 182 11.21 -19.18 1.06
CA THR A 182 11.87 -20.12 1.94
C THR A 182 10.90 -20.58 3.02
N VAL A 183 9.76 -21.15 2.60
CA VAL A 183 8.70 -21.63 3.53
C VAL A 183 9.24 -22.64 4.55
N PHE A 184 10.32 -23.33 4.21
CA PHE A 184 11.00 -24.30 5.09
C PHE A 184 11.77 -23.67 6.25
N HIS A 185 11.95 -22.35 6.28
CA HIS A 185 12.48 -21.62 7.44
C HIS A 185 11.39 -21.22 8.45
N ASN A 186 10.12 -21.38 8.10
CA ASN A 186 9.02 -21.11 9.02
C ASN A 186 8.69 -22.36 9.87
N GLU A 187 7.78 -22.19 10.83
CA GLU A 187 7.25 -23.28 11.62
C GLU A 187 6.71 -24.42 10.73
N GLY A 188 7.08 -25.66 11.09
CA GLY A 188 6.82 -26.87 10.29
C GLY A 188 8.01 -27.30 9.42
N GLY A 189 9.05 -26.48 9.27
CA GLY A 189 10.31 -26.86 8.63
C GLY A 189 10.12 -27.29 7.17
N THR A 190 10.89 -28.28 6.72
CA THR A 190 10.87 -28.78 5.34
C THR A 190 9.53 -29.37 4.87
N GLN A 191 8.60 -29.67 5.79
CA GLN A 191 7.25 -30.12 5.47
C GLN A 191 6.27 -28.96 5.24
N ASN A 192 6.65 -27.73 5.58
CA ASN A 192 5.77 -26.58 5.44
C ASN A 192 5.54 -26.24 3.96
N GLN A 193 4.32 -25.79 3.67
CA GLN A 193 3.86 -25.45 2.32
C GLN A 193 3.40 -23.99 2.26
N PRO A 194 3.34 -23.38 1.06
CA PRO A 194 2.70 -22.09 0.88
C PRO A 194 1.27 -22.07 1.43
N LYS A 195 0.89 -20.98 2.10
CA LYS A 195 -0.43 -20.84 2.76
C LYS A 195 -1.19 -19.67 2.15
N VAL A 196 -2.49 -19.89 1.97
CA VAL A 196 -3.47 -18.84 1.72
C VAL A 196 -4.25 -18.60 3.00
N TYR A 197 -4.42 -17.34 3.37
CA TYR A 197 -5.15 -16.90 4.54
C TYR A 197 -6.42 -16.19 4.08
N LYS A 198 -7.56 -16.59 4.64
CA LYS A 198 -8.82 -15.85 4.53
C LYS A 198 -8.96 -14.99 5.78
N VAL A 199 -9.13 -13.68 5.60
CA VAL A 199 -9.34 -12.71 6.67
C VAL A 199 -10.76 -12.18 6.58
N GLN A 200 -11.48 -12.22 7.69
CA GLN A 200 -12.80 -11.62 7.84
C GLN A 200 -12.85 -10.86 9.16
N ILE A 201 -13.47 -9.68 9.16
CA ILE A 201 -13.68 -8.89 10.37
C ILE A 201 -15.16 -8.88 10.70
N ARG A 202 -15.48 -9.28 11.94
CA ARG A 202 -16.84 -9.19 12.47
C ARG A 202 -17.17 -7.73 12.78
N PRO A 203 -18.41 -7.27 12.55
CA PRO A 203 -18.81 -5.91 12.90
C PRO A 203 -18.83 -5.66 14.42
N ASN A 204 -18.99 -6.73 15.21
CA ASN A 204 -18.88 -6.70 16.67
C ASN A 204 -18.52 -8.11 17.21
N PRO A 205 -18.09 -8.23 18.49
CA PRO A 205 -17.68 -9.51 19.07
C PRO A 205 -18.77 -10.59 19.11
N LEU A 206 -20.05 -10.20 19.09
CA LEU A 206 -21.21 -11.11 19.19
C LEU A 206 -21.78 -11.51 17.83
N ALA A 207 -21.24 -11.01 16.72
CA ALA A 207 -21.72 -11.34 15.39
C ALA A 207 -21.38 -12.81 15.06
N ASN A 208 -22.42 -13.58 14.73
CA ASN A 208 -22.33 -15.01 14.46
C ASN A 208 -22.48 -15.36 13.01
#